data_AF-I4ANK4-F1
#
_entry.id   AF-I4ANK4-F1
#
_cell.length_a   1.000
_cell.length_b   1.000
_cell.length_c   1.000
_cell.angle_alpha   90.00
_cell.angle_beta   90.00
_cell.angle_gamma   90.00
#
_symmetry.space_group_name_H-M   'P 1'
#
loop_
_entity.id
_entity.type
_entity.pdbx_description
1 polymer ?
#
loop_
_entity_poly.entity_id
_entity_poly.type
_entity_poly.pdbx_seq_one_letter_code
_entity_poly.pdbx_strand_id
1 'polypeptide(L)'
;MITNKIFLLLISVFICQTLVAQKNVLQAYKELQKHDTELNYYKLYQKTDKSWNTNSSADYEMPITVDFKNGYIEFTDDGTGGGSIGIQVVLFRTIDKKELVGVITERFDGYFFESTYHFWKSTDSGWKDVTDEVLPTTFNYADFIKNKSENVNPDFYKNVKYRILLPQHGTTAKLHWYFKEQKDCSDNNDNQSYCDSLKKMKKNSYNYLELIWDKANTRFNVGESVEE
;
A
#
# COMPACT_ATOMS: atom_id res chain seq x y z
N MET A 1 -55.47 32.07 1.31
CA MET A 1 -54.45 32.21 0.24
C MET A 1 -53.04 32.51 0.78
N ILE A 2 -52.65 31.95 1.94
CA ILE A 2 -51.36 32.22 2.62
C ILE A 2 -50.49 30.94 2.74
N THR A 3 -51.11 29.76 2.64
CA THR A 3 -50.48 28.45 2.81
C THR A 3 -49.52 28.04 1.67
N ASN A 4 -49.62 28.62 0.47
CA ASN A 4 -48.76 28.26 -0.66
C ASN A 4 -47.36 28.91 -0.65
N LYS A 5 -47.14 29.97 0.14
CA LYS A 5 -45.83 30.66 0.18
C LYS A 5 -44.83 30.02 1.15
N ILE A 6 -45.32 29.38 2.21
CA ILE A 6 -44.47 28.72 3.23
C ILE A 6 -43.90 27.39 2.68
N PHE A 7 -44.64 26.69 1.82
CA PHE A 7 -44.22 25.41 1.24
C PHE A 7 -43.03 25.57 0.27
N LEU A 8 -42.98 26.68 -0.49
CA LEU A 8 -41.86 26.98 -1.40
C LEU A 8 -40.58 27.40 -0.64
N LEU A 9 -40.71 28.01 0.53
CA LEU A 9 -39.55 28.45 1.34
C LEU A 9 -38.88 27.27 2.07
N LEU A 10 -39.62 26.21 2.39
CA LEU A 10 -39.08 24.97 2.98
C LEU A 10 -38.37 24.08 1.93
N ILE A 11 -38.75 24.14 0.66
CA ILE A 11 -38.08 23.39 -0.42
C ILE A 11 -36.71 24.02 -0.76
N SER A 12 -36.55 25.34 -0.64
CA SER A 12 -35.25 26.00 -0.89
C SER A 12 -34.21 25.79 0.22
N VAL A 13 -34.62 25.45 1.44
CA VAL A 13 -33.69 25.18 2.56
C VAL A 13 -33.14 23.74 2.49
N PHE A 14 -33.81 22.82 1.79
CA PHE A 14 -33.39 21.41 1.71
C PHE A 14 -32.42 21.09 0.55
N ILE A 15 -32.21 22.01 -0.39
CA ILE A 15 -31.32 21.79 -1.56
C ILE A 15 -29.89 22.28 -1.27
N CYS A 16 -29.64 22.90 -0.12
CA CYS A 16 -28.29 23.21 0.33
C CYS A 16 -27.66 22.05 1.13
N GLN A 17 -27.90 20.80 0.69
CA GLN A 17 -27.02 19.71 1.08
C GLN A 17 -25.67 20.00 0.45
N THR A 18 -24.80 20.57 1.28
CA THR A 18 -23.42 20.92 0.96
C THR A 18 -22.80 19.76 0.19
N LEU A 19 -22.43 20.02 -1.07
CA LEU A 19 -21.45 19.22 -1.79
C LEU A 19 -20.13 19.39 -1.03
N VAL A 20 -19.97 18.63 0.06
CA VAL A 20 -18.68 18.50 0.72
C VAL A 20 -17.78 17.81 -0.29
N ALA A 21 -16.83 18.57 -0.84
CA ALA A 21 -15.84 18.04 -1.76
C ALA A 21 -15.14 16.86 -1.07
N GLN A 22 -15.20 15.68 -1.69
CA GLN A 22 -14.57 14.50 -1.13
C GLN A 22 -13.06 14.70 -1.08
N LYS A 23 -12.45 14.30 0.04
CA LYS A 23 -11.02 14.48 0.29
C LYS A 23 -10.18 13.73 -0.74
N ASN A 24 -9.30 14.35 -1.49
CA ASN A 24 -8.44 13.60 -2.43
C ASN A 24 -7.25 12.93 -1.71
N VAL A 25 -6.52 12.06 -2.42
CA VAL A 25 -5.37 11.33 -1.86
C VAL A 25 -4.29 12.25 -1.30
N LEU A 26 -4.03 13.39 -1.93
CA LEU A 26 -3.03 14.36 -1.47
C LEU A 26 -3.45 15.05 -0.17
N GLN A 27 -4.73 15.37 -0.01
CA GLN A 27 -5.25 15.94 1.24
C GLN A 27 -5.15 14.90 2.37
N ALA A 28 -5.49 13.64 2.08
CA ALA A 28 -5.36 12.56 3.05
C ALA A 28 -3.89 12.32 3.44
N TYR A 29 -2.97 12.31 2.47
CA TYR A 29 -1.52 12.24 2.67
C TYR A 29 -1.06 13.31 3.67
N LYS A 30 -1.40 14.58 3.41
CA LYS A 30 -1.00 15.72 4.26
C LYS A 30 -1.52 15.61 5.68
N GLU A 31 -2.75 15.14 5.87
CA GLU A 31 -3.30 14.96 7.21
C GLU A 31 -2.65 13.80 7.97
N LEU A 32 -2.23 12.75 7.27
CA LEU A 32 -1.56 11.59 7.85
C LEU A 32 -0.10 11.85 8.23
N GLN A 33 0.51 12.96 7.79
CA GLN A 33 1.87 13.35 8.20
C GLN A 33 2.04 13.51 9.72
N LYS A 34 0.95 13.75 10.47
CA LYS A 34 1.02 13.78 11.94
C LYS A 34 1.01 12.40 12.60
N HIS A 35 0.74 11.35 11.83
CA HIS A 35 0.56 9.97 12.29
C HIS A 35 1.59 9.01 11.72
N ASP A 36 2.10 9.28 10.51
CA ASP A 36 3.06 8.45 9.80
C ASP A 36 4.39 9.22 9.61
N THR A 37 5.47 8.67 10.15
CA THR A 37 6.78 9.32 10.16
C THR A 37 7.38 9.47 8.77
N GLU A 38 7.11 8.53 7.87
CA GLU A 38 7.64 8.56 6.51
C GLU A 38 6.90 9.61 5.68
N LEU A 39 5.58 9.66 5.80
CA LEU A 39 4.80 10.72 5.12
C LEU A 39 5.16 12.12 5.65
N ASN A 40 5.49 12.24 6.94
CA ASN A 40 5.97 13.49 7.53
C ASN A 40 7.32 13.93 6.97
N TYR A 41 8.21 12.96 6.73
CA TYR A 41 9.53 13.19 6.19
C TYR A 41 9.47 13.64 4.73
N TYR A 42 8.79 12.85 3.88
CA TYR A 42 8.63 13.13 2.46
C TYR A 42 7.48 14.11 2.22
N LYS A 43 7.74 15.40 2.43
CA LYS A 43 6.74 16.45 2.20
C LYS A 43 6.59 16.74 0.71
N LEU A 44 5.40 16.45 0.20
CA LEU A 44 5.08 16.67 -1.22
C LEU A 44 4.80 18.14 -1.51
N TYR A 45 5.38 18.64 -2.60
CA TYR A 45 5.12 19.98 -3.12
C TYR A 45 4.88 19.95 -4.63
N GLN A 46 4.14 20.94 -5.10
CA GLN A 46 3.83 21.07 -6.51
C GLN A 46 4.96 21.84 -7.19
N LYS A 47 5.65 21.21 -8.15
CA LYS A 47 6.71 21.86 -8.94
C LYS A 47 6.15 22.62 -10.14
N THR A 48 5.13 22.06 -10.78
CA THR A 48 4.39 22.69 -11.89
C THR A 48 2.91 22.35 -11.78
N ASP A 49 2.06 22.95 -12.60
CA ASP A 49 0.61 22.66 -12.63
C ASP A 49 0.26 21.18 -12.75
N LYS A 50 1.18 20.36 -13.29
CA LYS A 50 0.96 18.93 -13.55
C LYS A 50 1.97 18.00 -12.88
N SER A 51 2.95 18.52 -12.15
CA SER A 51 4.01 17.70 -11.55
C SER A 51 4.15 17.96 -10.06
N TRP A 52 4.33 16.88 -9.33
CA TRP A 52 4.58 16.88 -7.90
C TRP A 52 5.96 16.29 -7.63
N ASN A 53 6.59 16.80 -6.58
CA ASN A 53 7.93 16.44 -6.18
C ASN A 53 8.00 16.31 -4.65
N THR A 54 9.05 15.64 -4.18
CA THR A 54 9.50 15.62 -2.79
C THR A 54 11.02 15.77 -2.75
N ASN A 55 11.59 15.95 -1.57
CA ASN A 55 13.04 15.88 -1.38
C ASN A 55 13.43 14.49 -0.88
N SER A 56 14.51 13.96 -1.45
CA SER A 56 15.21 12.76 -1.01
C SER A 56 15.84 12.98 0.35
N SER A 57 16.06 11.88 1.05
CA SER A 57 16.93 11.82 2.22
C SER A 57 18.40 12.15 1.96
N ALA A 58 18.83 12.17 0.70
CA ALA A 58 20.14 12.62 0.26
C ALA A 58 20.12 14.02 -0.38
N ASP A 59 19.14 14.87 -0.01
CA ASP A 59 19.07 16.29 -0.36
C ASP A 59 18.98 16.61 -1.87
N TYR A 60 18.36 15.72 -2.65
CA TYR A 60 18.00 16.00 -4.04
C TYR A 60 16.49 15.94 -4.26
N GLU A 61 16.02 16.65 -5.28
CA GLU A 61 14.61 16.66 -5.62
C GLU A 61 14.22 15.44 -6.45
N MET A 62 13.08 14.83 -6.13
CA MET A 62 12.55 13.64 -6.81
C MET A 62 11.14 13.87 -7.32
N PRO A 63 10.81 13.44 -8.55
CA PRO A 63 9.44 13.40 -9.01
C PRO A 63 8.64 12.34 -8.25
N ILE A 64 7.35 12.59 -8.06
CA ILE A 64 6.43 11.60 -7.49
C ILE A 64 5.26 11.38 -8.46
N THR A 65 4.70 10.18 -8.45
CA THR A 65 3.43 9.91 -9.13
C THR A 65 2.29 10.35 -8.23
N VAL A 66 1.42 11.23 -8.72
CA VAL A 66 0.13 11.56 -8.07
C VAL A 66 -0.99 11.35 -9.08
N ASP A 67 -1.78 10.30 -8.86
CA ASP A 67 -2.95 10.00 -9.65
C ASP A 67 -4.21 10.31 -8.85
N PHE A 68 -4.70 11.55 -9.01
CA PHE A 68 -5.92 12.00 -8.33
C PHE A 68 -7.17 11.21 -8.72
N LYS A 69 -7.21 10.68 -9.95
CA LYS A 69 -8.38 9.97 -10.47
C LYS A 69 -8.56 8.63 -9.75
N ASN A 70 -7.45 7.93 -9.51
CA ASN A 70 -7.47 6.65 -8.84
C ASN A 70 -7.10 6.73 -7.34
N GLY A 71 -6.78 7.93 -6.85
CA GLY A 71 -6.46 8.14 -5.44
C GLY A 71 -5.13 7.50 -5.05
N TYR A 72 -4.11 7.61 -5.90
CA TYR A 72 -2.82 6.94 -5.72
C TYR A 72 -1.65 7.92 -5.67
N ILE A 73 -0.67 7.63 -4.82
CA ILE A 73 0.64 8.28 -4.79
C ILE A 73 1.72 7.20 -4.71
N GLU A 74 2.80 7.36 -5.46
CA GLU A 74 3.98 6.49 -5.37
C GLU A 74 5.27 7.26 -5.65
N PHE A 75 6.33 6.89 -4.94
CA PHE A 75 7.70 7.27 -5.26
C PHE A 75 8.70 6.31 -4.62
N THR A 76 9.94 6.34 -5.12
CA THR A 76 11.09 5.62 -4.55
C THR A 76 12.25 6.61 -4.38
N ASP A 77 12.84 6.63 -3.19
CA ASP A 77 14.09 7.33 -2.89
C ASP A 77 15.24 6.34 -2.90
N ASP A 78 16.11 6.40 -3.90
CA ASP A 78 17.31 5.55 -4.01
C ASP A 78 18.51 6.07 -3.18
N GLY A 79 18.31 7.17 -2.44
CA GLY A 79 19.33 7.80 -1.61
C GLY A 79 20.63 8.06 -2.38
N THR A 80 21.76 7.58 -1.83
CA THR A 80 23.09 7.66 -2.46
C THR A 80 23.52 6.35 -3.14
N GLY A 81 22.61 5.40 -3.33
CA GLY A 81 22.84 4.13 -4.03
C GLY A 81 23.16 2.91 -3.15
N GLY A 82 23.20 3.08 -1.82
CA GLY A 82 23.39 1.97 -0.86
C GLY A 82 22.10 1.27 -0.43
N GLY A 83 20.94 1.80 -0.81
CA GLY A 83 19.63 1.34 -0.37
C GLY A 83 18.51 2.13 -1.05
N SER A 84 17.26 1.82 -0.72
CA SER A 84 16.11 2.57 -1.20
C SER A 84 14.95 2.57 -0.21
N ILE A 85 14.11 3.60 -0.32
CA ILE A 85 12.82 3.70 0.39
C ILE A 85 11.72 3.91 -0.65
N GLY A 86 10.84 2.92 -0.81
CA GLY A 86 9.63 3.02 -1.64
C GLY A 86 8.41 3.33 -0.79
N ILE A 87 7.53 4.23 -1.26
CA ILE A 87 6.27 4.54 -0.60
C ILE A 87 5.12 4.48 -1.58
N GLN A 88 4.07 3.74 -1.23
CA GLN A 88 2.80 3.71 -1.94
C GLN A 88 1.67 4.18 -1.01
N VAL A 89 0.81 5.06 -1.51
CA VAL A 89 -0.38 5.52 -0.80
C VAL A 89 -1.60 5.35 -1.69
N VAL A 90 -2.61 4.62 -1.23
CA VAL A 90 -3.92 4.51 -1.91
C VAL A 90 -5.03 5.00 -1.01
N LEU A 91 -5.90 5.87 -1.55
CA LEU A 91 -7.16 6.26 -0.95
C LEU A 91 -8.30 5.38 -1.45
N PHE A 92 -8.78 4.50 -0.58
CA PHE A 92 -10.00 3.73 -0.77
C PHE A 92 -11.23 4.49 -0.26
N ARG A 93 -12.39 4.14 -0.82
CA ARG A 93 -13.71 4.58 -0.35
C ARG A 93 -14.49 3.40 0.18
N THR A 94 -14.87 3.48 1.44
CA THR A 94 -15.79 2.55 2.07
C THR A 94 -17.20 2.71 1.49
N ILE A 95 -18.11 1.79 1.83
CA ILE A 95 -19.51 1.85 1.37
C ILE A 95 -20.24 3.11 1.87
N ASP A 96 -19.91 3.59 3.07
CA ASP A 96 -20.40 4.84 3.66
C ASP A 96 -19.64 6.08 3.16
N LYS A 97 -18.84 5.95 2.10
CA LYS A 97 -18.05 7.01 1.45
C LYS A 97 -16.97 7.65 2.33
N LYS A 98 -16.65 7.06 3.48
CA LYS A 98 -15.52 7.46 4.31
C LYS A 98 -14.19 7.07 3.65
N GLU A 99 -13.15 7.79 4.02
CA GLU A 99 -11.77 7.53 3.60
C GLU A 99 -11.21 6.32 4.35
N LEU A 100 -10.57 5.43 3.61
CA LEU A 100 -9.57 4.52 4.14
C LEU A 100 -8.29 4.71 3.32
N VAL A 101 -7.15 4.93 3.96
CA VAL A 101 -5.88 5.14 3.27
C VAL A 101 -4.94 3.99 3.61
N GLY A 102 -4.48 3.26 2.60
CA GLY A 102 -3.37 2.33 2.74
C GLY A 102 -2.05 3.04 2.48
N VAL A 103 -1.07 2.85 3.36
CA VAL A 103 0.30 3.34 3.25
C VAL A 103 1.22 2.13 3.34
N ILE A 104 1.99 1.87 2.29
CA ILE A 104 3.03 0.85 2.26
C ILE A 104 4.37 1.57 2.17
N THR A 105 5.29 1.19 3.05
CA THR A 105 6.69 1.62 2.98
C THR A 105 7.56 0.39 2.81
N GLU A 106 8.40 0.40 1.79
CA GLU A 106 9.42 -0.61 1.53
C GLU A 106 10.79 0.00 1.77
N ARG A 107 11.67 -0.72 2.46
CA ARG A 107 13.04 -0.29 2.72
C ARG A 107 14.01 -1.37 2.31
N PHE A 108 15.06 -0.98 1.60
CA PHE A 108 16.18 -1.83 1.27
C PHE A 108 17.46 -1.12 1.70
N ASP A 109 18.37 -1.80 2.40
CA ASP A 109 19.65 -1.22 2.86
C ASP A 109 20.87 -1.81 2.14
N GLY A 110 20.65 -2.46 1.00
CA GLY A 110 21.68 -3.20 0.28
C GLY A 110 21.76 -4.68 0.67
N TYR A 111 21.21 -5.06 1.83
CA TYR A 111 21.30 -6.42 2.36
C TYR A 111 19.97 -6.95 2.89
N PHE A 112 19.18 -6.12 3.56
CA PHE A 112 17.88 -6.43 4.13
C PHE A 112 16.78 -5.67 3.42
N PHE A 113 15.68 -6.38 3.14
CA PHE A 113 14.44 -5.79 2.66
C PHE A 113 13.37 -5.87 3.75
N GLU A 114 12.70 -4.76 4.02
CA GLU A 114 11.60 -4.64 4.98
C GLU A 114 10.40 -3.96 4.33
N SER A 115 9.20 -4.40 4.69
CA SER A 115 7.95 -3.79 4.25
C SER A 115 7.04 -3.58 5.45
N THR A 116 6.54 -2.36 5.61
CA THR A 116 5.57 -1.98 6.65
C THR A 116 4.28 -1.49 6.01
N TYR A 117 3.17 -1.74 6.69
CA TYR A 117 1.83 -1.43 6.19
C TYR A 117 1.04 -0.73 7.27
N HIS A 118 0.41 0.38 6.91
CA HIS A 118 -0.56 1.05 7.75
C HIS A 118 -1.84 1.33 6.96
N PHE A 119 -2.98 0.96 7.54
CA PHE A 119 -4.29 1.34 7.01
C PHE A 119 -4.98 2.29 7.97
N TRP A 120 -5.30 3.49 7.49
CA TRP A 120 -5.87 4.56 8.29
C TRP A 120 -7.31 4.83 7.88
N LYS A 121 -8.25 4.71 8.81
CA LYS A 121 -9.67 5.02 8.59
C LYS A 121 -10.01 6.41 9.11
N SER A 122 -10.76 7.18 8.34
CA SER A 122 -11.27 8.48 8.81
C SER A 122 -12.39 8.30 9.83
N THR A 123 -12.34 9.13 10.86
CA THR A 123 -13.28 9.21 11.98
C THR A 123 -13.59 10.68 12.27
N ASP A 124 -14.61 10.95 13.07
CA ASP A 124 -14.96 12.32 13.45
C ASP A 124 -13.84 13.00 14.27
N SER A 125 -12.99 12.19 14.92
CA SER A 125 -11.82 12.64 15.69
C SER A 125 -10.49 12.67 14.91
N GLY A 126 -10.50 12.36 13.61
CA GLY A 126 -9.28 12.27 12.79
C GLY A 126 -9.05 10.86 12.25
N TRP A 127 -7.81 10.38 12.27
CA TRP A 127 -7.43 9.08 11.70
C TRP A 127 -7.22 8.02 12.77
N LYS A 128 -7.69 6.80 12.51
CA LYS A 128 -7.45 5.61 13.33
C LYS A 128 -6.69 4.57 12.51
N ASP A 129 -5.60 4.02 13.05
CA ASP A 129 -4.95 2.84 12.47
C ASP A 129 -5.87 1.62 12.66
N VAL A 130 -6.20 0.96 11.55
CA VAL A 130 -7.08 -0.20 11.44
C VAL A 130 -6.42 -1.33 10.64
N THR A 131 -5.08 -1.36 10.59
CA THR A 131 -4.30 -2.33 9.79
C THR A 131 -4.74 -3.77 10.05
N ASP A 132 -4.90 -4.15 11.32
CA ASP A 132 -5.33 -5.51 11.72
C ASP A 132 -6.78 -5.84 11.35
N GLU A 133 -7.62 -4.82 11.12
CA GLU A 133 -9.01 -5.00 10.68
C GLU A 133 -9.09 -5.17 9.14
N VAL A 134 -8.14 -4.57 8.42
CA VAL A 134 -8.13 -4.50 6.95
C VAL A 134 -7.38 -5.67 6.32
N LEU A 135 -6.24 -6.08 6.88
CA LEU A 135 -5.44 -7.16 6.31
C LEU A 135 -5.87 -8.54 6.81
N PRO A 136 -5.81 -9.58 5.96
CA PRO A 136 -6.02 -10.94 6.41
C PRO A 136 -4.92 -11.35 7.39
N THR A 137 -5.31 -11.95 8.51
CA THR A 137 -4.39 -12.30 9.62
C THR A 137 -3.61 -13.61 9.42
N THR A 138 -3.85 -14.35 8.32
CA THR A 138 -3.49 -15.77 8.23
C THR A 138 -2.75 -16.20 6.96
N PHE A 139 -2.27 -15.28 6.10
CA PHE A 139 -1.47 -15.71 4.96
C PHE A 139 -0.07 -16.14 5.38
N ASN A 140 0.40 -17.25 4.80
CA ASN A 140 1.74 -17.79 5.01
C ASN A 140 2.31 -18.34 3.69
N TYR A 141 3.60 -18.71 3.68
CA TYR A 141 4.25 -19.17 2.46
C TYR A 141 3.57 -20.40 1.83
N ALA A 142 2.90 -21.26 2.61
CA ALA A 142 2.20 -22.41 2.07
C ALA A 142 1.09 -22.03 1.08
N ASP A 143 0.50 -20.83 1.22
CA ASP A 143 -0.52 -20.31 0.31
C ASP A 143 0.07 -19.99 -1.07
N PHE A 144 1.38 -19.80 -1.17
CA PHE A 144 2.09 -19.53 -2.42
C PHE A 144 2.56 -20.78 -3.15
N ILE A 145 2.47 -21.97 -2.54
CA ILE A 145 3.10 -23.18 -3.09
C ILE A 145 2.21 -23.84 -4.14
N LYS A 146 2.75 -24.14 -5.33
CA LYS A 146 2.06 -24.86 -6.41
C LYS A 146 1.87 -26.35 -6.08
N ASN A 147 2.94 -27.00 -5.61
CA ASN A 147 2.94 -28.40 -5.21
C ASN A 147 3.53 -28.54 -3.81
N LYS A 148 2.84 -29.21 -2.88
CA LYS A 148 3.36 -29.44 -1.52
C LYS A 148 4.75 -30.09 -1.61
N SER A 149 5.78 -29.36 -1.18
CA SER A 149 7.15 -29.85 -1.17
C SER A 149 7.42 -30.50 0.18
N GLU A 150 7.64 -31.80 0.20
CA GLU A 150 7.80 -32.58 1.44
C GLU A 150 9.10 -32.29 2.22
N ASN A 151 10.03 -31.48 1.67
CA ASN A 151 11.40 -31.37 2.21
C ASN A 151 11.99 -29.93 2.21
N VAL A 152 11.22 -28.90 2.54
CA VAL A 152 11.81 -27.57 2.81
C VAL A 152 12.15 -27.47 4.29
N ASN A 153 13.39 -27.08 4.59
CA ASN A 153 13.84 -26.87 5.97
C ASN A 153 12.92 -25.84 6.66
N PRO A 154 12.32 -26.15 7.83
CA PRO A 154 11.51 -25.21 8.59
C PRO A 154 12.20 -23.87 8.90
N ASP A 155 13.52 -23.89 9.11
CA ASP A 155 14.31 -22.67 9.34
C ASP A 155 14.33 -21.75 8.11
N PHE A 156 14.14 -22.30 6.92
CA PHE A 156 14.08 -21.51 5.69
C PHE A 156 12.80 -20.67 5.63
N TYR A 157 11.69 -21.13 6.23
CA TYR A 157 10.46 -20.34 6.34
C TYR A 157 10.56 -19.18 7.32
N LYS A 158 11.47 -19.23 8.30
CA LYS A 158 11.63 -18.15 9.31
C LYS A 158 12.04 -16.81 8.70
N ASN A 159 12.71 -16.86 7.55
CA ASN A 159 13.20 -15.68 6.83
C ASN A 159 12.24 -15.20 5.74
N VAL A 160 11.14 -15.93 5.49
CA VAL A 160 10.11 -15.49 4.56
C VAL A 160 9.31 -14.36 5.20
N LYS A 161 9.25 -13.26 4.47
CA LYS A 161 8.43 -12.08 4.74
C LYS A 161 7.49 -11.87 3.58
N TYR A 162 6.59 -10.92 3.73
CA TYR A 162 5.62 -10.57 2.70
C TYR A 162 5.72 -9.08 2.44
N ARG A 163 5.37 -8.67 1.22
CA ARG A 163 5.17 -7.30 0.77
C ARG A 163 3.82 -7.18 0.05
N ILE A 164 3.18 -6.04 0.16
CA ILE A 164 1.89 -5.74 -0.49
C ILE A 164 2.11 -4.62 -1.49
N LEU A 165 1.75 -4.83 -2.74
CA LEU A 165 1.68 -3.77 -3.75
C LEU A 165 0.23 -3.30 -3.86
N LEU A 166 -0.03 -2.05 -3.51
CA LEU A 166 -1.37 -1.47 -3.62
C LEU A 166 -1.67 -1.09 -5.08
N PRO A 167 -2.95 -1.20 -5.51
CA PRO A 167 -3.31 -0.92 -6.89
C PRO A 167 -3.31 0.58 -7.19
N GLN A 168 -2.61 0.99 -8.25
CA GLN A 168 -2.88 2.27 -8.90
C GLN A 168 -4.21 2.24 -9.65
N HIS A 169 -4.58 1.09 -10.23
CA HIS A 169 -5.82 0.91 -10.99
C HIS A 169 -6.59 -0.30 -10.48
N GLY A 170 -7.91 -0.17 -10.40
CA GLY A 170 -8.77 -1.21 -9.83
C GLY A 170 -8.65 -1.26 -8.30
N THR A 171 -8.96 -2.41 -7.71
CA THR A 171 -9.01 -2.58 -6.25
C THR A 171 -8.31 -3.85 -5.77
N THR A 172 -7.60 -4.56 -6.65
CA THR A 172 -6.86 -5.78 -6.30
C THR A 172 -5.42 -5.43 -5.98
N ALA A 173 -4.99 -5.67 -4.75
CA ALA A 173 -3.58 -5.57 -4.36
C ALA A 173 -2.85 -6.90 -4.66
N LYS A 174 -1.52 -6.85 -4.76
CA LYS A 174 -0.68 -8.05 -4.92
C LYS A 174 0.08 -8.32 -3.64
N LEU A 175 -0.05 -9.53 -3.10
CA LEU A 175 0.76 -10.00 -1.98
C LEU A 175 1.89 -10.86 -2.53
N HIS A 176 3.13 -10.43 -2.32
CA HIS A 176 4.32 -11.21 -2.66
C HIS A 176 5.00 -11.70 -1.39
N TRP A 177 5.64 -12.86 -1.47
CA TRP A 177 6.61 -13.28 -0.45
C TRP A 177 8.02 -12.90 -0.89
N TYR A 178 8.92 -12.69 0.06
CA TYR A 178 10.34 -12.42 -0.19
C TYR A 178 11.20 -12.90 1.01
N PHE A 179 12.52 -12.95 0.84
CA PHE A 179 13.44 -13.23 1.95
C PHE A 179 13.93 -11.93 2.59
N LYS A 180 13.85 -11.82 3.92
CA LYS A 180 14.35 -10.62 4.62
C LYS A 180 15.79 -10.28 4.21
N GLU A 181 16.64 -11.28 4.22
CA GLU A 181 18.04 -11.19 3.81
C GLU A 181 18.17 -11.46 2.31
N GLN A 182 18.74 -10.49 1.58
CA GLN A 182 19.05 -10.56 0.16
C GLN A 182 20.52 -10.97 0.01
N LYS A 183 20.76 -12.26 -0.24
CA LYS A 183 22.11 -12.75 -0.51
C LYS A 183 22.42 -12.68 -1.98
N ASP A 184 23.66 -12.32 -2.30
CA ASP A 184 24.14 -12.43 -3.67
C ASP A 184 24.13 -13.91 -4.11
N CYS A 185 23.53 -14.16 -5.26
CA CYS A 185 23.46 -15.47 -5.90
C CYS A 185 24.19 -15.50 -7.25
N SER A 186 25.16 -14.60 -7.44
CA SER A 186 26.15 -14.65 -8.52
C SER A 186 27.05 -15.90 -8.41
N ASP A 187 27.60 -16.36 -9.53
CA ASP A 187 28.33 -17.62 -9.63
C ASP A 187 29.59 -17.65 -8.72
N ASN A 188 29.83 -18.78 -8.03
CA ASN A 188 30.96 -19.07 -7.13
C ASN A 188 30.99 -18.34 -5.77
N ASN A 189 29.97 -18.51 -4.94
CA ASN A 189 29.98 -17.99 -3.56
C ASN A 189 29.57 -19.03 -2.50
N ASP A 190 29.90 -18.74 -1.24
CA ASP A 190 29.62 -19.59 -0.06
C ASP A 190 28.10 -19.81 0.19
N ASN A 191 27.24 -19.18 -0.60
CA ASN A 191 25.78 -19.19 -0.46
C ASN A 191 25.07 -20.16 -1.44
N GLN A 192 25.79 -21.00 -2.18
CA GLN A 192 25.20 -21.88 -3.21
C GLN A 192 23.97 -22.65 -2.73
N SER A 193 24.03 -23.26 -1.54
CA SER A 193 22.90 -24.02 -0.97
C SER A 193 21.65 -23.15 -0.70
N TYR A 194 21.84 -21.91 -0.24
CA TYR A 194 20.76 -20.93 -0.09
C TYR A 194 20.18 -20.56 -1.45
N CYS A 195 21.04 -20.28 -2.44
CA CYS A 195 20.64 -19.87 -3.78
C CYS A 195 19.89 -20.98 -4.53
N ASP A 196 20.31 -22.23 -4.39
CA ASP A 196 19.63 -23.39 -4.95
C ASP A 196 18.24 -23.58 -4.31
N SER A 197 18.15 -23.41 -2.99
CA SER A 197 16.88 -23.48 -2.25
C SER A 197 15.92 -22.37 -2.65
N LEU A 198 16.42 -21.14 -2.76
CA LEU A 198 15.67 -19.97 -3.24
C LEU A 198 15.14 -20.21 -4.67
N LYS A 199 15.99 -20.70 -5.57
CA LYS A 199 15.61 -21.00 -6.96
C LYS A 199 14.54 -22.09 -7.01
N LYS A 200 14.67 -23.15 -6.22
CA LYS A 200 13.68 -24.23 -6.12
C LYS A 200 12.33 -23.71 -5.61
N MET A 201 12.34 -22.84 -4.60
CA MET A 201 11.13 -22.24 -4.04
C MET A 201 10.44 -21.32 -5.03
N LYS A 202 11.17 -20.39 -5.66
CA LYS A 202 10.62 -19.53 -6.71
C LYS A 202 9.99 -20.34 -7.84
N LYS A 203 10.63 -21.44 -8.26
CA LYS A 203 10.07 -22.34 -9.29
C LYS A 203 8.78 -23.04 -8.84
N ASN A 204 8.65 -23.33 -7.54
CA ASN A 204 7.50 -24.04 -6.97
C ASN A 204 6.47 -23.13 -6.30
N SER A 205 6.57 -21.81 -6.48
CA SER A 205 5.63 -20.84 -5.92
C SER A 205 4.96 -20.01 -7.00
N TYR A 206 3.73 -19.60 -6.77
CA TYR A 206 3.11 -18.49 -7.49
C TYR A 206 3.90 -17.20 -7.26
N ASN A 207 3.82 -16.28 -8.23
CA ASN A 207 4.56 -15.01 -8.20
C ASN A 207 3.95 -14.06 -7.15
N TYR A 208 2.61 -14.09 -7.02
CA TYR A 208 1.86 -13.40 -5.97
C TYR A 208 0.52 -14.08 -5.71
N LEU A 209 -0.10 -13.70 -4.59
CA LEU A 209 -1.51 -13.91 -4.32
C LEU A 209 -2.26 -12.60 -4.50
N GLU A 210 -3.46 -12.65 -5.04
CA GLU A 210 -4.33 -11.50 -5.07
C GLU A 210 -4.87 -11.18 -3.67
N LEU A 211 -4.97 -9.89 -3.36
CA LEU A 211 -5.74 -9.38 -2.23
C LEU A 211 -6.93 -8.61 -2.78
N ILE A 212 -8.11 -9.23 -2.68
CA ILE A 212 -9.36 -8.70 -3.23
C ILE A 212 -10.01 -7.78 -2.20
N TRP A 213 -10.25 -6.53 -2.60
CA TRP A 213 -10.93 -5.54 -1.77
C TRP A 213 -12.42 -5.87 -1.59
N ASP A 214 -12.80 -6.22 -0.37
CA ASP A 214 -14.19 -6.35 0.06
C ASP A 214 -14.69 -5.02 0.60
N LYS A 215 -15.31 -4.25 -0.29
CA LYS A 215 -15.85 -2.93 0.04
C LYS A 215 -16.96 -2.96 1.09
N ALA A 216 -17.72 -4.05 1.19
CA ALA A 216 -18.81 -4.17 2.15
C ALA A 216 -18.26 -4.29 3.59
N ASN A 217 -17.20 -5.07 3.75
CA ASN A 217 -16.55 -5.29 5.05
C ASN A 217 -15.34 -4.40 5.31
N THR A 218 -14.92 -3.58 4.32
CA THR A 218 -13.76 -2.69 4.42
C THR A 218 -12.47 -3.45 4.74
N ARG A 219 -12.22 -4.57 4.05
CA ARG A 219 -11.04 -5.41 4.26
C ARG A 219 -10.57 -6.09 2.98
N PHE A 220 -9.35 -6.61 2.98
CA PHE A 220 -8.86 -7.51 1.94
C PHE A 220 -9.13 -8.96 2.29
N ASN A 221 -9.52 -9.74 1.28
CA ASN A 221 -9.56 -11.19 1.34
C ASN A 221 -8.48 -11.76 0.39
N VAL A 222 -7.91 -12.90 0.75
CA VAL A 222 -6.99 -13.62 -0.16
C VAL A 222 -7.79 -14.16 -1.34
N GLY A 223 -7.33 -13.86 -2.56
CA GLY A 223 -7.92 -14.27 -3.83
C GLY A 223 -7.12 -15.37 -4.52
N GLU A 224 -7.02 -15.28 -5.85
CA GLU A 224 -6.35 -16.28 -6.67
C GLU A 224 -4.82 -16.21 -6.54
N SER A 225 -4.18 -17.34 -6.85
CA SER A 225 -2.72 -17.42 -6.96
C SER A 225 -2.30 -17.25 -8.42
N VAL A 226 -1.32 -16.38 -8.69
CA VAL A 226 -1.00 -15.96 -10.07
C VAL A 226 0.43 -16.33 -10.49
N GLU A 227 0.58 -16.81 -11.72
CA GLU A 227 1.86 -16.99 -12.42
C GLU A 227 2.01 -15.90 -13.48
N GLU A 228 3.18 -15.25 -13.56
CA GLU A 228 3.58 -14.34 -14.65
C GLU A 228 4.69 -14.97 -15.48
#